data_AF-A0A182NR90-F1
#
_entry.id   AF-A0A182NR90-F1
#
_cell.length_a   1.000
_cell.length_b   1.000
_cell.length_c   1.000
_cell.angle_alpha   90.00
_cell.angle_beta   90.00
_cell.angle_gamma   90.00
#
_symmetry.space_group_name_H-M   'P 1'
#
loop_
_entity.id
_entity.type
_entity.pdbx_description
1 polymer ?
#
loop_
_entity_poly.entity_id
_entity_poly.type
_entity_poly.pdbx_seq_one_letter_code
_entity_poly.pdbx_strand_id
1 'polypeptide(L)'
;MATAVRAASGSSTLKALLSELKAIRSNDGAGAYSLASKYITEQYRRFETTEQVHCRAKEELQFTAQTYRCYLESLRKLKELNESYRGKGERSIRETADMVGFKLPHDPK
;
A
#
# COMPACT_ATOMS: atom_id res chain seq x y z
N MET A 1 -8.91 -29.22 19.87
CA MET A 1 -8.10 -28.92 18.66
C MET A 1 -7.59 -27.48 18.77
N ALA A 2 -6.58 -27.25 19.62
CA ALA A 2 -6.00 -25.92 19.80
C ALA A 2 -4.94 -25.69 18.72
N THR A 3 -5.21 -24.77 17.80
CA THR A 3 -4.26 -24.38 16.75
C THR A 3 -3.08 -23.64 17.38
N ALA A 4 -1.89 -24.24 17.23
CA ALA A 4 -0.62 -23.64 17.63
C ALA A 4 -0.30 -22.45 16.71
N VAL A 5 -0.85 -21.28 17.04
CA VAL A 5 -0.44 -19.99 16.47
C VAL A 5 0.53 -19.37 17.45
N ARG A 6 1.84 -19.64 17.36
CA ARG A 6 2.91 -18.81 17.97
C ARG A 6 4.30 -19.35 17.63
N ALA A 7 4.96 -18.69 16.68
CA ALA A 7 6.42 -18.55 16.57
C ALA A 7 6.84 -17.77 15.30
N ALA A 8 6.04 -17.82 14.23
CA ALA A 8 6.41 -17.27 12.91
C ALA A 8 5.87 -15.86 12.60
N SER A 9 5.16 -15.21 13.52
CA SER A 9 4.43 -13.96 13.27
C SER A 9 5.32 -12.74 12.99
N GLY A 10 6.54 -12.70 13.56
CA GLY A 10 7.48 -11.60 13.32
C GLY A 10 8.08 -11.61 11.90
N SER A 11 8.46 -12.78 11.39
CA SER A 11 9.09 -12.88 10.07
C SER A 11 8.07 -12.80 8.92
N SER A 12 6.85 -13.29 9.12
CA SER A 12 5.78 -13.21 8.12
C SER A 12 5.26 -11.77 7.95
N THR A 13 5.12 -11.02 9.04
CA THR A 13 4.72 -9.59 9.00
C THR A 13 5.78 -8.73 8.32
N LEU A 14 7.06 -8.95 8.63
CA LEU A 14 8.17 -8.27 7.96
C LEU A 14 8.20 -8.57 6.45
N LYS A 15 8.06 -9.84 6.05
CA LYS A 15 8.03 -10.22 4.63
C LYS A 15 6.86 -9.57 3.89
N ALA A 16 5.68 -9.57 4.51
CA ALA A 16 4.49 -8.95 3.93
C ALA A 16 4.62 -7.43 3.80
N LEU A 17 5.23 -6.76 4.78
CA LEU A 17 5.49 -5.32 4.70
C LEU A 17 6.50 -4.99 3.59
N LEU A 18 7.58 -5.78 3.47
CA LEU A 18 8.57 -5.61 2.40
C LEU A 18 7.98 -5.88 1.01
N SER A 19 7.05 -6.84 0.89
CA SER A 19 6.37 -7.08 -0.39
C SER A 19 5.45 -5.92 -0.79
N GLU A 20 4.75 -5.31 0.16
CA GLU A 20 3.93 -4.11 -0.11
C GLU A 20 4.81 -2.90 -0.48
N LEU A 21 5.92 -2.69 0.22
CA LEU A 21 6.89 -1.65 -0.16
C LEU A 21 7.46 -1.87 -1.56
N LYS A 22 7.67 -3.14 -1.96
CA LYS A 22 8.13 -3.47 -3.31
C LYS A 22 7.04 -3.22 -4.35
N ALA A 23 5.78 -3.50 -4.03
CA ALA A 23 4.64 -3.27 -4.93
C ALA A 23 4.39 -1.78 -5.21
N ILE A 24 4.70 -0.91 -4.24
CA ILE A 24 4.52 0.54 -4.36
C ILE A 24 5.72 1.23 -5.04
N ARG A 25 6.87 0.56 -5.12
CA ARG A 25 8.09 1.12 -5.71
C ARG A 25 7.86 1.64 -7.14
N SER A 26 7.86 2.96 -7.28
CA SER A 26 8.06 3.65 -8.57
C SER A 26 9.52 3.57 -9.01
N ASN A 27 9.80 3.64 -10.31
CA ASN A 27 11.16 3.53 -10.85
C ASN A 27 12.14 4.58 -10.28
N ASP A 28 11.65 5.78 -9.95
CA ASP A 28 12.42 6.88 -9.33
C ASP A 28 12.73 6.69 -7.83
N GLY A 29 12.05 5.78 -7.14
CA GLY A 29 12.12 5.63 -5.67
C GLY A 29 13.12 4.61 -5.14
N ALA A 30 14.03 4.09 -6.00
CA ALA A 30 14.87 2.93 -5.66
C ALA A 30 15.78 3.16 -4.44
N GLY A 31 16.30 4.38 -4.27
CA GLY A 31 17.12 4.75 -3.11
C GLY A 31 16.33 4.78 -1.80
N ALA A 32 15.13 5.36 -1.81
CA ALA A 32 14.25 5.45 -0.65
C ALA A 32 13.76 4.06 -0.19
N TYR A 33 13.42 3.18 -1.13
CA TYR A 33 13.08 1.79 -0.84
C TYR A 33 14.25 1.05 -0.17
N SER A 34 15.47 1.19 -0.72
CA SER A 34 16.66 0.54 -0.18
C SER A 34 16.93 0.98 1.25
N LEU A 35 16.85 2.29 1.53
CA LEU A 35 17.05 2.84 2.87
C LEU A 35 15.97 2.37 3.86
N ALA A 36 14.70 2.45 3.48
CA ALA A 36 13.58 2.02 4.32
C ALA A 36 13.66 0.52 4.63
N SER A 37 13.94 -0.32 3.63
CA SER A 37 14.05 -1.77 3.81
C SER A 37 15.16 -2.16 4.78
N LYS A 38 16.35 -1.53 4.66
CA LYS A 38 17.47 -1.72 5.59
C LYS A 38 17.09 -1.32 7.01
N TYR A 39 16.53 -0.12 7.19
CA TYR A 39 16.10 0.37 8.50
C TYR A 39 15.11 -0.58 9.16
N ILE A 40 14.08 -1.04 8.44
CA ILE A 40 13.08 -1.96 8.97
C ILE A 40 13.72 -3.28 9.40
N THR A 41 14.63 -3.84 8.60
CA THR A 41 15.33 -5.08 8.96
C THR A 41 16.23 -4.92 10.19
N GLU A 42 16.89 -3.78 10.33
CA GLU A 42 17.72 -3.47 11.50
C GLU A 42 16.88 -3.32 12.78
N GLN A 43 15.72 -2.64 12.70
CA GLN A 43 14.81 -2.53 13.85
C GLN A 43 14.29 -3.90 14.28
N TYR A 44 13.85 -4.73 13.34
CA TYR A 44 13.38 -6.08 13.65
C TYR A 44 14.47 -6.94 14.30
N ARG A 45 15.71 -6.84 13.82
CA ARG A 45 16.86 -7.55 14.41
C ARG A 45 17.18 -7.05 15.82
N ARG A 46 17.09 -5.74 16.07
CA ARG A 46 17.36 -5.13 17.38
C ARG A 46 16.39 -5.61 18.47
N PHE A 47 15.12 -5.79 18.13
CA PHE A 47 14.08 -6.24 19.06
C PHE A 47 13.92 -7.77 19.11
N GLU A 48 14.71 -8.54 18.34
CA GLU A 48 14.66 -10.02 18.32
C GLU A 48 15.42 -10.64 19.49
N THR A 49 16.56 -10.07 19.89
CA THR A 49 17.50 -10.59 20.92
C THR A 49 17.20 -10.16 22.35
N THR A 50 16.16 -9.38 22.61
CA THR A 50 15.89 -8.87 23.97
C THR A 50 15.10 -9.90 24.78
N GLU A 51 15.80 -10.70 25.59
CA GLU A 51 15.28 -11.88 26.32
C GLU A 51 14.43 -11.58 27.59
N GLN A 52 13.89 -10.38 27.76
CA GLN A 52 12.99 -10.12 28.91
C GLN A 52 11.55 -10.58 28.64
N VAL A 53 10.94 -11.16 29.68
CA VAL A 53 9.73 -12.01 29.77
C VAL A 53 8.65 -11.79 28.70
N HIS A 54 8.32 -10.57 28.29
CA HIS A 54 7.66 -10.28 27.02
C HIS A 54 8.02 -8.83 26.68
N CYS A 55 8.98 -8.62 25.79
CA CYS A 55 9.40 -7.26 25.44
C CYS A 55 8.24 -6.55 24.74
N ARG A 56 7.51 -5.70 25.48
CA ARG A 56 6.43 -4.85 24.97
C ARG A 56 6.84 -4.12 23.68
N ALA A 57 8.10 -3.71 23.59
CA ALA A 57 8.65 -3.08 22.38
C ALA A 57 8.60 -3.98 21.13
N LYS A 58 8.73 -5.31 21.26
CA LYS A 58 8.58 -6.26 20.14
C LYS A 58 7.12 -6.35 19.70
N GLU A 59 6.18 -6.35 20.64
CA GLU A 59 4.75 -6.34 20.34
C GLU A 59 4.32 -5.02 19.70
N GLU A 60 4.80 -3.90 20.23
CA GLU A 60 4.63 -2.57 19.66
C GLU A 60 5.20 -2.51 18.23
N LEU A 61 6.42 -3.01 18.00
CA LEU A 61 7.02 -3.08 16.66
C LEU A 61 6.14 -3.89 15.69
N GLN A 62 5.65 -5.06 16.13
CA GLN A 62 4.76 -5.88 15.31
C GLN A 62 3.44 -5.17 14.99
N PHE A 63 2.85 -4.49 15.97
CA PHE A 63 1.63 -3.72 15.79
C PHE A 63 1.83 -2.53 14.83
N THR A 64 2.94 -1.80 15.00
CA THR A 64 3.33 -0.70 14.12
C THR A 64 3.55 -1.21 12.69
N ALA A 65 4.25 -2.32 12.52
CA ALA A 65 4.45 -2.93 11.19
C ALA A 65 3.13 -3.38 10.56
N GLN A 66 2.21 -3.98 11.32
CA GLN A 66 0.88 -4.34 10.80
C GLN A 66 0.08 -3.10 10.38
N THR A 67 0.14 -2.03 11.17
CA THR A 67 -0.50 -0.75 10.85
C THR A 67 0.02 -0.18 9.54
N TYR A 68 1.34 -0.10 9.38
CA TYR A 68 1.94 0.38 8.13
C TYR A 68 1.65 -0.53 6.95
N ARG A 69 1.64 -1.86 7.13
CA ARG A 69 1.24 -2.80 6.08
C ARG A 69 -0.19 -2.52 5.62
N CYS A 70 -1.13 -2.40 6.56
CA CYS A 70 -2.53 -2.11 6.26
C CYS A 70 -2.69 -0.77 5.52
N TYR A 71 -1.92 0.24 5.93
CA TYR A 71 -1.90 1.54 5.26
C TYR A 71 -1.39 1.46 3.82
N LEU A 72 -0.28 0.77 3.57
CA LEU A 72 0.26 0.60 2.22
C LEU A 72 -0.69 -0.20 1.33
N GLU A 73 -1.29 -1.25 1.86
CA GLU A 73 -2.28 -2.06 1.15
C GLU A 73 -3.53 -1.24 0.79
N SER A 74 -4.02 -0.41 1.72
CA SER A 74 -5.19 0.44 1.47
C SER A 74 -4.90 1.53 0.44
N LEU A 75 -3.68 2.09 0.40
CA LEU A 75 -3.26 3.01 -0.66
C LEU A 75 -3.26 2.35 -2.04
N ARG A 76 -2.78 1.10 -2.14
CA ARG A 76 -2.81 0.35 -3.41
C ARG A 76 -4.25 0.13 -3.88
N LYS A 77 -5.12 -0.33 -2.99
CA LYS A 77 -6.56 -0.52 -3.26
C LYS A 77 -7.26 0.78 -3.61
N LEU A 78 -6.92 1.87 -2.93
CA LEU A 78 -7.45 3.20 -3.23
C LEU A 78 -7.05 3.64 -4.64
N LYS A 79 -5.81 3.39 -5.06
CA LYS A 79 -5.36 3.70 -6.42
C LYS A 79 -6.14 2.90 -7.46
N GLU A 80 -6.32 1.59 -7.25
CA GLU A 80 -7.11 0.72 -8.13
C GLU A 80 -8.58 1.18 -8.21
N LEU A 81 -9.18 1.47 -7.05
CA LEU A 81 -10.55 1.98 -6.96
C LEU A 81 -10.69 3.34 -7.67
N ASN A 82 -9.69 4.21 -7.54
CA ASN A 82 -9.66 5.48 -8.23
C ASN A 82 -9.53 5.25 -9.74
N GLU A 83 -8.69 4.34 -10.22
CA GLU A 83 -8.61 4.02 -11.65
C GLU A 83 -9.93 3.45 -12.21
N SER A 84 -10.67 2.64 -11.44
CA SER A 84 -11.92 2.03 -11.91
C SER A 84 -13.15 2.93 -11.78
N TYR A 85 -13.22 3.78 -10.76
CA TYR A 85 -14.41 4.58 -10.44
C TYR A 85 -14.22 6.08 -10.58
N ARG A 86 -13.00 6.58 -10.81
CA ARG A 86 -12.83 7.97 -11.21
C ARG A 86 -13.53 8.12 -12.55
N GLY A 87 -14.71 8.72 -12.50
CA GLY A 87 -15.39 9.20 -13.69
C GLY A 87 -14.40 10.01 -14.51
N LYS A 88 -14.59 10.06 -15.84
CA LYS A 88 -13.73 10.80 -16.80
C LYS A 88 -13.66 12.33 -16.55
N GLY A 89 -13.95 12.80 -15.34
CA GLY A 89 -14.23 14.18 -15.01
C GLY A 89 -15.62 14.58 -15.49
N GLU A 90 -15.87 15.89 -15.45
CA GLU A 90 -16.95 16.48 -16.23
C GLU A 90 -16.66 16.23 -17.71
N ARG A 91 -17.59 15.56 -18.39
CA ARG A 91 -17.49 15.36 -19.84
C ARG A 91 -17.56 16.71 -20.52
N SER A 92 -16.77 16.89 -21.57
CA SER A 92 -16.84 18.14 -22.33
C SER A 92 -18.21 18.31 -22.99
N ILE A 93 -18.57 19.56 -23.31
CA ILE A 93 -19.82 19.89 -24.02
C ILE A 93 -19.93 19.08 -25.32
N ARG A 94 -18.80 18.87 -26.02
CA ARG A 94 -18.72 18.09 -27.26
C ARG A 94 -19.04 16.62 -27.03
N GLU A 95 -18.37 15.98 -26.06
CA GLU A 95 -18.63 14.57 -25.72
C GLU A 95 -20.07 14.33 -25.24
N THR A 96 -20.64 15.31 -24.55
CA THR A 96 -22.03 15.25 -24.09
C THR A 96 -23.00 15.40 -25.28
N ALA A 97 -22.74 16.35 -26.18
CA ALA A 97 -23.54 16.56 -27.39
C ALA A 97 -23.52 15.33 -28.30
N ASP A 98 -22.33 14.74 -28.54
CA ASP A 98 -22.17 13.53 -29.35
C ASP A 98 -22.93 12.34 -28.75
N MET A 99 -22.99 12.21 -27.42
CA MET A 99 -23.70 11.13 -26.74
C MET A 99 -25.22 11.19 -26.92
N VAL A 100 -25.78 12.40 -26.99
CA VAL A 100 -27.23 12.61 -27.18
C VAL A 100 -27.60 12.84 -28.65
N GLY A 101 -26.62 12.81 -29.56
CA GLY A 101 -26.84 12.99 -31.01
C GLY A 101 -26.97 14.44 -31.47
N PHE A 102 -26.53 15.42 -30.67
CA PHE A 102 -26.45 16.82 -31.07
C PHE A 102 -25.08 17.15 -31.68
N LYS A 103 -25.08 17.95 -32.75
CA LYS A 103 -23.86 18.57 -33.29
C LYS A 103 -23.65 19.95 -32.65
N LEU A 104 -22.39 20.35 -32.47
CA LEU A 104 -22.08 21.70 -32.02
C LEU A 104 -22.34 22.71 -33.17
N PRO A 105 -22.72 23.97 -32.87
CA PRO A 105 -22.98 25.00 -33.89
C PRO A 105 -21.79 25.33 -34.81
N HIS A 106 -20.58 24.89 -34.45
CA HIS A 106 -19.35 25.08 -35.23
C HIS A 106 -18.91 23.87 -36.06
N ASP A 107 -19.60 22.71 -35.96
CA ASP A 107 -19.28 21.56 -36.81
C ASP A 107 -19.92 21.70 -38.20
N PRO A 108 -19.24 21.27 -39.27
CA PRO A 108 -19.80 21.32 -40.62
C PRO A 108 -21.05 20.44 -40.71
N LYS A 109 -22.07 20.96 -41.42
CA LYS A 109 -23.38 20.33 -41.59
C LYS A 109 -23.26 18.91 -42.16
#